data_AF-A0A9N9DIU3-F1
#
_entry.id   AF-A0A9N9DIU3-F1
#
_cell.length_a   1.000
_cell.length_b   1.000
_cell.length_c   1.000
_cell.angle_alpha   90.00
_cell.angle_beta   90.00
_cell.angle_gamma   90.00
#
_symmetry.space_group_name_H-M   'P 1'
#
loop_
_entity.id
_entity.type
_entity.pdbx_description
1 polymer ?
#
loop_
_entity_poly.entity_id
_entity_poly.type
_entity_poly.pdbx_seq_one_letter_code
_entity_poly.pdbx_strand_id
1 'polypeptide(L)'
;MEVLDNGYECLSLQESAEVKKAIKDAVTKMHNAGFVHGDLRHLNILRRVRKDSDDNNTQIDIKIVDYDWAGRIEHETTVYPSFLNPGIRRHPGVRSGCQIQFEHDDFMIALLTM
;
A
#
# COMPACT_ATOMS: atom_id res chain seq x y z
N MET A 1 -23.69 14.45 -11.11
CA MET A 1 -22.63 13.68 -10.42
C MET A 1 -21.34 14.08 -11.09
N GLU A 2 -20.59 15.01 -10.49
CA GLU A 2 -19.29 15.40 -11.03
C GLU A 2 -18.38 14.17 -10.99
N VAL A 3 -17.93 13.73 -12.16
CA VAL A 3 -16.81 12.81 -12.25
C VAL A 3 -15.60 13.63 -11.81
N LEU A 4 -15.17 13.45 -10.57
CA LEU A 4 -13.91 14.00 -10.10
C LEU A 4 -12.80 13.26 -10.84
N ASP A 5 -12.41 13.76 -12.01
CA ASP A 5 -11.12 13.39 -12.61
C ASP A 5 -10.02 14.00 -11.73
N ASN A 6 -9.76 13.34 -10.62
CA ASN A 6 -8.75 13.74 -9.66
C ASN A 6 -7.36 13.21 -10.04
N GLY A 7 -7.24 12.53 -11.19
CA GLY A 7 -6.00 12.00 -11.77
C GLY A 7 -5.38 10.83 -11.00
N TYR A 8 -6.12 10.20 -10.08
CA TYR A 8 -5.65 8.99 -9.39
C TYR A 8 -6.02 7.73 -10.16
N GLU A 9 -5.05 6.84 -10.27
CA GLU A 9 -5.18 5.54 -10.92
C GLU A 9 -4.67 4.46 -9.98
N CYS A 10 -5.24 3.27 -10.02
CA CYS A 10 -4.65 2.09 -9.37
C CYS A 10 -3.27 1.80 -9.98
N LEU A 11 -2.41 1.12 -9.21
CA LEU A 11 -1.14 0.68 -9.76
C LEU A 11 -1.36 -0.29 -10.91
N SER A 12 -0.55 -0.13 -11.95
CA SER A 12 -0.42 -1.11 -13.03
C SER A 12 0.58 -2.21 -12.65
N LEU A 13 0.71 -3.23 -13.50
CA LEU A 13 1.70 -4.30 -13.29
C LEU A 13 3.16 -3.79 -13.35
N GLN A 14 3.39 -2.63 -13.97
CA GLN A 14 4.72 -2.07 -14.15
C GLN A 14 4.70 -0.58 -13.80
N GLU A 15 5.28 -0.25 -12.65
CA GLU A 15 5.42 1.14 -12.21
C GLU A 15 6.87 1.63 -12.34
N SER A 16 7.03 2.95 -12.50
CA SER A 16 8.35 3.57 -12.59
C SER A 16 9.11 3.44 -11.26
N ALA A 17 10.44 3.57 -11.30
CA ALA A 17 11.26 3.50 -10.09
C ALA A 17 10.88 4.59 -9.06
N GLU A 18 10.49 5.76 -9.54
CA GLU A 18 10.06 6.90 -8.72
C GLU A 18 8.71 6.61 -8.03
N VAL A 19 7.75 5.98 -8.73
CA VAL A 19 6.48 5.55 -8.13
C VAL A 19 6.73 4.47 -7.09
N LYS A 20 7.54 3.45 -7.44
CA LYS A 20 7.94 2.37 -6.51
C LYS A 20 8.60 2.94 -5.25
N LYS A 21 9.44 3.97 -5.39
CA LYS A 21 10.05 4.68 -4.27
C LYS A 21 9.00 5.44 -3.44
N ALA A 22 8.11 6.19 -4.08
CA ALA A 22 7.05 6.94 -3.39
C ALA A 22 6.11 6.03 -2.58
N ILE A 23 5.81 4.84 -3.09
CA ILE A 23 5.03 3.81 -2.36
C ILE A 23 5.77 3.38 -1.10
N LYS A 24 7.07 3.05 -1.22
CA LYS A 24 7.91 2.67 -0.07
C LYS A 24 7.96 3.78 0.97
N ASP A 25 8.18 5.02 0.54
CA ASP A 25 8.24 6.19 1.43
C ASP A 25 6.90 6.39 2.18
N ALA A 26 5.77 6.19 1.50
CA ALA A 26 4.44 6.30 2.11
C ALA A 26 4.20 5.21 3.18
N VAL A 27 4.60 3.97 2.89
CA VAL A 27 4.47 2.85 3.84
C VAL A 27 5.43 3.01 5.01
N THR A 28 6.67 3.41 4.78
CA THR A 28 7.63 3.74 5.84
C THR A 28 7.10 4.83 6.75
N LYS A 29 6.42 5.85 6.22
CA LYS A 29 5.78 6.89 7.03
C LYS A 29 4.67 6.32 7.93
N MET A 30 3.86 5.40 7.41
CA MET A 30 2.82 4.70 8.18
C MET A 30 3.44 3.82 9.28
N HIS A 31 4.47 3.05 8.95
CA HIS A 31 5.20 2.20 9.90
C HIS A 31 5.87 3.00 11.01
N ASN A 32 6.52 4.11 10.68
CA ASN A 32 7.13 5.01 11.67
C ASN A 32 6.11 5.62 12.63
N ALA A 33 4.84 5.70 12.23
CA ALA A 33 3.75 6.13 13.10
C ALA A 33 3.14 4.97 13.92
N GLY A 34 3.69 3.75 13.81
CA GLY A 34 3.23 2.55 14.51
C GLY A 34 2.05 1.85 13.86
N PHE A 35 1.74 2.12 12.59
CA PHE A 35 0.60 1.54 11.90
C PHE A 35 1.03 0.49 10.86
N VAL A 36 0.21 -0.54 10.72
CA VAL A 36 0.28 -1.55 9.65
C VAL A 36 -1.03 -1.56 8.87
N HIS A 37 -0.98 -2.01 7.61
CA HIS A 37 -2.17 -2.09 6.76
C HIS A 37 -2.66 -3.53 6.56
N GLY A 38 -1.74 -4.48 6.32
CA GLY A 38 -2.04 -5.89 6.13
C GLY A 38 -2.60 -6.28 4.75
N ASP A 39 -2.84 -5.34 3.84
CA ASP A 39 -3.40 -5.64 2.52
C ASP A 39 -2.92 -4.69 1.41
N LEU A 40 -1.62 -4.37 1.43
CA LEU A 40 -0.98 -3.46 0.47
C LEU A 40 -0.85 -4.11 -0.92
N ARG A 41 -1.96 -4.11 -1.66
CA ARG A 41 -2.06 -4.63 -3.03
C ARG A 41 -2.14 -3.49 -4.04
N HIS A 42 -1.88 -3.80 -5.31
CA HIS A 42 -1.98 -2.83 -6.41
C HIS A 42 -3.36 -2.14 -6.50
N LEU A 43 -4.42 -2.81 -6.06
CA LEU A 43 -5.78 -2.27 -6.01
C LEU A 43 -6.02 -1.32 -4.82
N ASN A 44 -5.24 -1.44 -3.76
CA ASN A 44 -5.37 -0.67 -2.53
C ASN A 44 -4.36 0.49 -2.46
N ILE A 45 -3.64 0.74 -3.56
CA ILE A 45 -2.71 1.83 -3.71
C ILE A 45 -3.07 2.59 -4.98
N LEU A 46 -3.37 3.87 -4.81
CA LEU A 46 -3.66 4.81 -5.87
C LEU A 46 -2.46 5.72 -6.06
N ARG A 47 -2.07 5.94 -7.30
CA ARG A 47 -1.03 6.89 -7.68
C ARG A 47 -1.60 8.01 -8.53
N ARG A 48 -0.97 9.18 -8.43
CA ARG A 48 -1.16 10.28 -9.37
C ARG A 48 0.20 10.86 -9.72
N VAL A 49 0.48 10.92 -11.02
CA VAL A 49 1.74 11.43 -11.55
C VAL A 49 1.45 12.69 -12.34
N ARG A 50 2.00 13.82 -11.92
CA ARG A 50 1.93 15.09 -12.65
C ARG A 50 3.32 15.48 -13.11
N LYS A 51 3.46 15.74 -14.41
CA LYS A 51 4.69 16.29 -14.98
C LYS A 51 4.50 17.79 -15.09
N ASP A 52 5.39 18.55 -14.48
CA ASP A 52 5.50 19.98 -14.76
C ASP A 52 6.09 20.16 -16.17
N SER A 53 5.49 21.03 -16.99
CA SER A 53 5.94 21.29 -18.35
C SER A 53 7.27 22.05 -18.38
N ASP A 54 7.58 22.78 -17.30
CA ASP A 54 8.63 23.81 -17.36
C ASP A 54 9.90 23.41 -16.57
N ASP A 55 9.79 22.53 -15.57
CA ASP A 55 10.88 22.26 -14.61
C ASP A 55 11.40 20.81 -14.60
N ASN A 56 10.99 19.95 -15.54
CA ASN A 56 11.27 18.49 -15.55
C ASN A 56 10.92 17.78 -14.21
N ASN A 57 10.15 18.43 -13.34
CA ASN A 57 9.83 17.92 -12.02
C ASN A 57 8.59 17.03 -12.10
N THR A 58 8.75 15.77 -11.71
CA THR A 58 7.64 14.81 -11.68
C THR A 58 7.10 14.75 -10.25
N GLN A 59 5.89 15.25 -10.04
CA GLN A 59 5.20 15.11 -8.76
C GLN A 59 4.45 13.79 -8.71
N ILE A 60 4.75 12.97 -7.70
CA ILE A 60 4.11 11.69 -7.46
C ILE A 60 3.37 11.77 -6.12
N ASP A 61 2.10 11.39 -6.15
CA ASP A 61 1.20 11.43 -5.01
C ASP A 61 0.59 10.04 -4.83
N ILE A 62 0.80 9.45 -3.65
CA ILE A 62 0.38 8.09 -3.30
C ILE A 62 -0.72 8.18 -2.25
N LYS A 63 -1.83 7.50 -2.51
CA LYS A 63 -2.90 7.25 -1.54
C LYS A 63 -3.02 5.75 -1.32
N ILE A 64 -2.96 5.35 -0.05
CA ILE A 64 -3.31 4.00 0.37
C ILE A 64 -4.78 4.03 0.81
N VAL A 65 -5.55 3.03 0.44
CA VAL A 65 -6.99 2.91 0.72
C VAL A 65 -7.32 1.51 1.23
N ASP A 66 -8.54 1.29 1.70
CA ASP A 66 -9.02 0.00 2.22
C ASP A 66 -8.34 -0.42 3.54
N TYR A 67 -8.57 0.38 4.59
CA TYR A 67 -7.98 0.23 5.92
C TYR A 67 -8.72 -0.78 6.83
N ASP A 68 -9.56 -1.65 6.29
CA ASP A 68 -10.42 -2.54 7.11
C ASP A 68 -9.64 -3.50 8.02
N TRP A 69 -8.39 -3.83 7.66
CA TRP A 69 -7.50 -4.66 8.49
C TRP A 69 -6.43 -3.84 9.21
N ALA A 70 -6.30 -2.57 8.86
CA ALA A 70 -5.23 -1.73 9.32
C ALA A 70 -5.43 -1.32 10.77
N GLY A 71 -4.32 -1.03 11.44
CA GLY A 71 -4.37 -0.62 12.84
C GLY A 71 -2.99 -0.35 13.40
N ARG A 72 -2.97 0.05 14.67
CA ARG A 72 -1.72 0.22 15.42
C ARG A 72 -1.13 -1.15 15.70
N ILE A 73 0.17 -1.30 15.51
CA ILE A 73 0.82 -2.61 15.65
C ILE A 73 0.70 -3.13 17.08
N GLU A 74 0.71 -2.26 18.09
CA GLU A 74 0.57 -2.67 19.49
C GLU A 74 -0.87 -3.05 19.90
N HIS A 75 -1.87 -2.85 19.04
CA HIS A 75 -3.26 -3.21 19.34
C HIS A 75 -3.54 -4.67 19.01
N GLU A 76 -4.08 -5.41 19.98
CA GLU A 76 -4.47 -6.81 19.83
C GLU A 76 -5.57 -7.04 18.78
N THR A 77 -6.34 -6.00 18.44
CA THR A 77 -7.37 -6.07 17.40
C THR A 77 -6.83 -5.90 15.98
N THR A 78 -5.56 -5.56 15.80
CA THR A 78 -4.91 -5.43 14.49
C THR A 78 -4.47 -6.82 13.99
N VAL A 79 -5.45 -7.62 13.63
CA VAL A 79 -5.30 -9.03 13.22
C VAL A 79 -5.91 -9.28 11.86
N TYR A 80 -5.38 -10.27 11.14
CA TYR A 80 -6.03 -10.76 9.93
C TYR A 80 -7.39 -11.39 10.25
N PRO A 81 -8.37 -11.29 9.33
CA PRO A 81 -9.66 -11.96 9.51
C PRO A 81 -9.50 -13.49 9.57
N SER A 82 -10.56 -14.16 10.03
CA SER A 82 -10.62 -15.63 10.13
C SER A 82 -10.52 -16.32 8.76
N PHE A 83 -10.87 -15.62 7.68
CA PHE A 83 -10.79 -16.11 6.32
C PHE A 83 -9.88 -15.23 5.47
N LEU A 84 -8.85 -15.85 4.88
CA LEU A 84 -7.95 -15.20 3.93
C LEU A 84 -8.11 -15.84 2.55
N ASN A 85 -8.21 -15.01 1.51
CA ASN A 85 -8.22 -15.51 0.14
C ASN A 85 -6.86 -16.14 -0.21
N PRO A 86 -6.80 -17.44 -0.54
CA PRO A 86 -5.55 -18.15 -0.86
C PRO A 86 -4.92 -17.72 -2.19
N GLY A 87 -5.67 -17.07 -3.07
CA GLY A 87 -5.16 -16.53 -4.34
C GLY A 87 -4.29 -15.27 -4.18
N ILE A 88 -4.27 -14.67 -2.99
CA ILE A 88 -3.43 -13.51 -2.70
C ILE A 88 -2.14 -14.00 -2.04
N ARG A 89 -1.01 -13.71 -2.68
CA ARG A 89 0.31 -14.00 -2.13
C ARG A 89 0.58 -13.10 -0.92
N ARG A 90 0.93 -13.69 0.22
CA ARG A 90 1.26 -12.99 1.47
C ARG A 90 2.57 -13.51 2.03
N HIS A 91 3.10 -12.79 3.02
CA HIS A 91 4.29 -13.23 3.75
C HIS A 91 4.07 -14.64 4.33
N PRO A 92 5.05 -15.57 4.29
CA PRO A 92 4.87 -16.95 4.75
C PRO A 92 4.42 -17.11 6.21
N GLY A 93 4.67 -16.09 7.03
CA GLY A 93 4.20 -16.04 8.43
C GLY A 93 2.71 -15.72 8.60
N VAL A 94 2.02 -15.26 7.55
CA VAL A 94 0.61 -14.84 7.63
C VAL A 94 -0.32 -16.04 7.77
N ARG A 95 -1.20 -15.97 8.77
CA ARG A 95 -2.27 -16.94 9.02
C ARG A 95 -3.55 -16.20 9.43
N SER A 96 -4.70 -16.84 9.25
CA SER A 96 -5.97 -16.32 9.76
C SER A 96 -5.88 -16.01 11.25
N GLY A 97 -6.37 -14.84 11.67
CA GLY A 97 -6.38 -14.42 13.07
C GLY A 97 -5.02 -14.02 13.65
N CYS A 98 -3.92 -14.10 12.91
CA CYS A 98 -2.63 -13.63 13.42
C CYS A 98 -2.55 -12.10 13.38
N GLN A 99 -1.78 -11.53 14.31
CA GLN A 99 -1.50 -10.11 14.33
C GLN A 99 -0.76 -9.69 13.06
N ILE A 100 -1.13 -8.53 12.52
CA ILE A 100 -0.47 -7.95 11.35
C ILE A 100 0.82 -7.28 11.82
N GLN A 101 1.92 -7.52 11.10
CA GLN A 101 3.27 -7.06 11.44
C GLN A 101 3.85 -6.25 10.29
N PHE A 102 4.87 -5.43 10.55
CA PHE A 102 5.53 -4.62 9.53
C PHE A 102 6.08 -5.47 8.37
N GLU A 103 6.63 -6.65 8.67
CA GLU A 103 7.18 -7.57 7.68
C GLU A 103 6.12 -8.11 6.71
N HIS A 104 4.85 -8.12 7.12
CA HIS A 104 3.76 -8.49 6.23
C HIS A 104 3.53 -7.43 5.16
N ASP A 105 3.52 -6.16 5.55
CA ASP A 105 3.43 -5.02 4.63
C ASP A 105 4.67 -4.95 3.73
N ASP A 106 5.88 -5.08 4.31
CA ASP A 106 7.13 -5.05 3.56
C ASP A 106 7.20 -6.12 2.48
N PHE A 107 6.74 -7.33 2.80
CA PHE A 107 6.65 -8.41 1.82
C PHE A 107 5.72 -8.06 0.67
N MET A 108 4.54 -7.50 0.95
CA MET A 108 3.60 -7.09 -0.10
C MET A 108 4.16 -5.95 -0.96
N ILE A 109 4.86 -4.98 -0.35
CA ILE A 109 5.54 -3.91 -1.09
C ILE A 109 6.69 -4.45 -1.94
N ALA A 110 7.44 -5.44 -1.45
CA ALA A 110 8.47 -6.10 -2.25
C ALA A 110 7.86 -6.73 -3.52
N LEU A 111 6.70 -7.40 -3.41
CA LEU A 111 5.99 -7.95 -4.57
C LEU A 111 5.54 -6.91 -5.60
N LEU A 112 5.20 -5.69 -5.15
CA LEU A 112 4.79 -4.58 -6.03
C LEU A 112 5.97 -3.83 -6.66
N THR A 113 7.15 -3.91 -6.04
CA THR A 113 8.31 -3.09 -6.42
C THR A 113 9.47 -3.86 -7.03
N MET A 114 9.40 -5.20 -7.06
CA MET A 114 10.20 -6.05 -7.94
C MET A 114 9.93 -5.73 -9.42
#